data_AF-A0A1Y2VSJ9-F1
#
_entry.id   AF-A0A1Y2VSJ9-F1
#
_cell.length_a   1.000
_cell.length_b   1.000
_cell.length_c   1.000
_cell.angle_alpha   90.00
_cell.angle_beta   90.00
_cell.angle_gamma   90.00
#
_symmetry.space_group_name_H-M   'P 1'
#
loop_
_entity.id
_entity.type
_entity.pdbx_description
1 polymer ?
#
loop_
_entity_poly.entity_id
_entity_poly.type
_entity_poly.pdbx_seq_one_letter_code
_entity_poly.pdbx_strand_id
1 'polypeptide(L)'
;MASFPYLLIITLLTRYTASLQVTPNSPCASYCIDSAELDLSDPNSSTTDNNDITCYDSEYSTSSKGLKFQRCMTCLQDSTFSQGSESDQLWFLYNLRYAFDFCIFSFPNATGVASTPCATSTACGGLMSALTGDNLDAKTQDYSYCDTDSSIVTDDMVNECKTCVAATDGQDYLANFLIALDTGCKQRPATGMLLGLNETVFSKTMVSAEDPSIIMEANDKGSTLSTAQLAGIAVGAIVFILAVAGFLFVRCRKRRNRPSSLSFRCQTHLTPRSPYFPHPSDNTIEEEK
;
A
#
# COMPACT_ATOMS: atom_id res chain seq x y z
N MET A 1 -37.72 35.94 25.57
CA MET A 1 -37.22 36.25 24.22
C MET A 1 -35.75 36.54 24.31
N ALA A 2 -34.89 35.58 23.97
CA ALA A 2 -33.49 35.78 23.62
C ALA A 2 -32.98 34.47 23.03
N SER A 3 -33.09 34.36 21.71
CA SER A 3 -32.62 33.22 20.93
C SER A 3 -31.11 33.39 20.68
N PHE A 4 -30.29 32.45 21.13
CA PHE A 4 -28.89 32.35 20.72
C PHE A 4 -28.79 31.36 19.55
N PRO A 5 -28.46 31.79 18.32
CA PRO A 5 -28.13 30.86 17.25
C PRO A 5 -26.69 30.39 17.46
N TYR A 6 -26.51 29.10 17.74
CA TYR A 6 -25.18 28.47 17.70
C TYR A 6 -24.76 28.36 16.22
N LEU A 7 -23.88 29.26 15.80
CA LEU A 7 -23.16 29.17 14.52
C LEU A 7 -22.16 28.01 14.62
N LEU A 8 -22.53 26.86 14.07
CA LEU A 8 -21.65 25.71 13.89
C LEU A 8 -20.74 26.02 12.69
N ILE A 9 -19.60 26.64 12.94
CA ILE A 9 -18.55 26.82 11.93
C ILE A 9 -17.89 25.45 11.72
N ILE A 10 -18.34 24.72 10.71
CA ILE A 10 -17.61 23.55 10.20
C ILE A 10 -16.44 24.10 9.40
N THR A 11 -15.29 24.27 10.06
CA THR A 11 -14.02 24.39 9.34
C THR A 11 -13.75 23.05 8.67
N LEU A 12 -14.10 22.92 7.39
CA LEU A 12 -13.46 21.95 6.51
C LEU A 12 -11.99 22.32 6.47
N LEU A 13 -11.19 21.72 7.35
CA LEU A 13 -9.77 21.60 7.13
C LEU A 13 -9.63 20.70 5.90
N THR A 14 -9.56 21.30 4.71
CA THR A 14 -8.97 20.65 3.55
C THR A 14 -7.54 20.33 3.95
N ARG A 15 -7.34 19.13 4.50
CA ARG A 15 -6.03 18.49 4.54
C ARG A 15 -5.62 18.48 3.07
N TYR A 16 -4.62 19.26 2.69
CA TYR A 16 -3.94 19.05 1.43
C TYR A 16 -3.38 17.63 1.53
N THR A 17 -4.05 16.71 0.86
CA THR A 17 -3.74 15.28 0.82
C THR A 17 -2.66 15.14 -0.24
N ALA A 18 -1.47 14.72 0.20
CA ALA A 18 -0.31 14.53 -0.64
C ALA A 18 -0.31 13.06 -1.07
N SER A 19 -0.61 12.75 -2.34
CA SER A 19 -0.80 11.38 -2.83
C SER A 19 0.21 11.04 -3.90
N LEU A 20 0.86 9.88 -3.84
CA LEU A 20 1.86 9.53 -4.83
C LEU A 20 1.21 8.80 -5.99
N GLN A 21 1.61 9.14 -7.21
CA GLN A 21 1.11 8.49 -8.42
C GLN A 21 1.35 6.98 -8.37
N VAL A 22 0.32 6.23 -8.75
CA VAL A 22 0.28 4.77 -8.70
C VAL A 22 -0.76 4.25 -9.68
N THR A 23 -0.57 3.05 -10.23
CA THR A 23 -1.52 2.49 -11.18
C THR A 23 -2.87 2.24 -10.50
N PRO A 24 -4.01 2.56 -11.14
CA PRO A 24 -5.33 2.20 -10.63
C PRO A 24 -5.43 0.70 -10.32
N ASN A 25 -6.01 0.37 -9.18
CA ASN A 25 -6.13 -0.99 -8.63
C ASN A 25 -4.80 -1.69 -8.30
N SER A 26 -3.68 -0.99 -8.30
CA SER A 26 -2.40 -1.57 -7.89
C SER A 26 -2.42 -2.06 -6.43
N PRO A 27 -1.75 -3.17 -6.11
CA PRO A 27 -1.52 -3.56 -4.72
C PRO A 27 -0.75 -2.50 -3.92
N CYS A 28 0.03 -1.63 -4.59
CA CYS A 28 0.77 -0.55 -3.97
C CYS A 28 -0.07 0.68 -3.64
N ALA A 29 -1.30 0.77 -4.15
CA ALA A 29 -2.17 1.94 -3.97
C ALA A 29 -2.42 2.25 -2.47
N SER A 30 -2.49 1.22 -1.63
CA SER A 30 -2.64 1.38 -0.17
C SER A 30 -1.47 2.08 0.54
N TYR A 31 -0.29 2.13 -0.09
CA TYR A 31 0.89 2.85 0.42
C TYR A 31 1.04 4.24 -0.20
N CYS A 32 0.46 4.47 -1.37
CA CYS A 32 0.64 5.67 -2.19
C CYS A 32 -0.51 6.69 -2.04
N ILE A 33 -1.74 6.24 -1.79
CA ILE A 33 -2.93 7.09 -1.67
C ILE A 33 -3.16 7.50 -0.20
N ASP A 34 -3.76 8.67 0.03
CA ASP A 34 -3.92 9.26 1.38
C ASP A 34 -5.05 8.69 2.23
N SER A 35 -6.08 8.14 1.60
CA SER A 35 -7.26 7.65 2.28
C SER A 35 -7.75 6.37 1.65
N ALA A 36 -8.08 5.40 2.50
CA ALA A 36 -8.75 4.17 2.08
C ALA A 36 -10.21 4.41 1.61
N GLU A 37 -10.75 5.62 1.79
CA GLU A 37 -12.07 6.02 1.30
C GLU A 37 -12.05 6.50 -0.17
N LEU A 38 -10.86 6.81 -0.70
CA LEU A 38 -10.71 7.16 -2.11
C LEU A 38 -10.88 5.92 -2.98
N ASP A 39 -11.42 6.12 -4.18
CA ASP A 39 -11.63 5.04 -5.14
C ASP A 39 -10.29 4.62 -5.74
N LEU A 40 -9.77 3.46 -5.31
CA LEU A 40 -8.51 2.90 -5.81
C LEU A 40 -8.54 2.61 -7.32
N SER A 41 -9.73 2.58 -7.93
CA SER A 41 -9.90 2.38 -9.37
C SER A 41 -9.94 3.69 -10.17
N ASP A 42 -10.07 4.84 -9.51
CA ASP A 42 -10.03 6.16 -10.16
C ASP A 42 -8.57 6.63 -10.30
N PRO A 43 -8.06 6.86 -11.53
CA PRO A 43 -6.71 7.40 -11.75
C PRO A 43 -6.49 8.80 -11.16
N ASN A 44 -7.56 9.53 -10.84
CA ASN A 44 -7.45 10.84 -10.17
C ASN A 44 -7.36 10.74 -8.65
N SER A 45 -7.44 9.54 -8.06
CA SER A 45 -7.23 9.31 -6.63
C SER A 45 -5.77 9.42 -6.20
N SER A 46 -4.83 9.50 -7.16
CA SER A 46 -3.41 9.76 -6.92
C SER A 46 -2.91 10.91 -7.79
N THR A 47 -2.11 11.80 -7.20
CA THR A 47 -1.45 12.93 -7.87
C THR A 47 -0.30 13.43 -7.00
N THR A 48 0.93 13.19 -7.47
CA THR A 48 2.15 13.64 -6.80
C THR A 48 2.28 15.14 -6.85
N ASP A 49 2.53 15.76 -5.70
CA ASP A 49 2.77 17.19 -5.60
C ASP A 49 3.98 17.55 -4.71
N ASN A 50 4.32 18.84 -4.65
CA ASN A 50 5.43 19.35 -3.85
C ASN A 50 5.37 18.99 -2.36
N ASN A 51 4.18 18.79 -1.79
CA ASN A 51 3.99 18.42 -0.39
C ASN A 51 4.32 16.95 -0.12
N ASP A 52 4.39 16.11 -1.15
CA ASP A 52 4.82 14.71 -1.03
C ASP A 52 6.33 14.56 -0.88
N ILE A 53 7.10 15.55 -1.33
CA ILE A 53 8.53 15.40 -1.54
C ILE A 53 9.34 15.85 -0.32
N THR A 54 10.39 15.09 -0.02
CA THR A 54 11.47 15.48 0.88
C THR A 54 12.82 15.26 0.19
N CYS A 55 13.80 16.11 0.53
CA CYS A 55 15.10 16.15 -0.12
C CYS A 55 16.24 15.58 0.71
N TYR A 56 15.98 15.19 1.96
CA TYR A 56 17.01 14.73 2.88
C TYR A 56 16.71 13.33 3.38
N ASP A 57 17.73 12.47 3.38
CA ASP A 57 17.60 11.06 3.74
C ASP A 57 17.00 10.85 5.14
N SER A 58 17.31 11.74 6.08
CA SER A 58 16.80 11.66 7.46
C SER A 58 15.28 11.82 7.54
N GLU A 59 14.67 12.57 6.62
CA GLU A 59 13.24 12.85 6.59
C GLU A 59 12.42 11.67 6.06
N TYR A 60 13.02 10.75 5.30
CA TYR A 60 12.35 9.51 4.85
C TYR A 60 11.98 8.59 6.01
N SER A 61 12.68 8.70 7.14
CA SER A 61 12.40 7.93 8.36
C SER A 61 11.69 8.72 9.47
N THR A 62 11.70 10.05 9.39
CA THR A 62 11.23 10.91 10.50
C THR A 62 9.99 11.74 10.16
N SER A 63 9.75 12.05 8.89
CA SER A 63 8.59 12.85 8.46
C SER A 63 7.46 11.96 7.94
N SER A 64 6.21 12.39 8.12
CA SER A 64 5.06 11.63 7.62
C SER A 64 5.07 11.48 6.09
N LYS A 65 5.43 12.54 5.36
CA LYS A 65 5.55 12.51 3.89
C LYS A 65 6.69 11.62 3.40
N GLY A 66 7.86 11.70 4.05
CA GLY A 66 9.01 10.86 3.73
C GLY A 66 8.74 9.38 4.00
N LEU A 67 8.11 9.04 5.13
CA LEU A 67 7.70 7.66 5.44
C LEU A 67 6.71 7.12 4.40
N LYS A 68 5.79 7.96 3.91
CA LYS A 68 4.84 7.60 2.87
C LYS A 68 5.56 7.37 1.54
N PHE A 69 6.41 8.32 1.12
CA PHE A 69 7.21 8.21 -0.09
C PHE A 69 8.06 6.96 -0.10
N GLN A 70 8.75 6.69 1.00
CA GLN A 70 9.57 5.49 1.15
C GLN A 70 8.74 4.21 0.96
N ARG A 71 7.61 4.09 1.65
CA ARG A 71 6.74 2.89 1.53
C ARG A 71 6.16 2.71 0.14
N CYS A 72 5.67 3.79 -0.47
CA CYS A 72 5.11 3.76 -1.81
C CYS A 72 6.18 3.34 -2.83
N MET A 73 7.34 4.01 -2.85
CA MET A 73 8.41 3.72 -3.80
C MET A 73 9.01 2.33 -3.60
N THR A 74 9.17 1.87 -2.36
CA THR A 74 9.60 0.48 -2.10
C THR A 74 8.60 -0.53 -2.68
N CYS A 75 7.29 -0.27 -2.58
CA CYS A 75 6.30 -1.16 -3.19
C CYS A 75 6.35 -1.11 -4.71
N LEU A 76 6.39 0.09 -5.30
CA LEU A 76 6.39 0.26 -6.75
C LEU A 76 7.66 -0.32 -7.40
N GLN A 77 8.83 -0.18 -6.75
CA GLN A 77 10.09 -0.74 -7.22
C GLN A 77 9.98 -2.25 -7.50
N ASP A 78 9.25 -2.98 -6.65
CA ASP A 78 9.09 -4.44 -6.74
C ASP A 78 7.79 -4.88 -7.45
N SER A 79 6.98 -3.93 -7.95
CA SER A 79 5.68 -4.22 -8.56
C SER A 79 5.76 -4.30 -10.08
N THR A 80 5.32 -5.43 -10.63
CA THR A 80 5.09 -5.61 -12.08
C THR A 80 3.66 -5.27 -12.50
N PHE A 81 2.87 -4.70 -11.61
CA PHE A 81 1.47 -4.42 -11.89
C PHE A 81 1.32 -3.38 -13.00
N SER A 82 0.37 -3.62 -13.89
CA SER A 82 0.00 -2.71 -14.97
C SER A 82 -1.48 -2.84 -15.28
N GLN A 83 -2.09 -1.73 -15.70
CA GLN A 83 -3.49 -1.67 -16.08
C GLN A 83 -3.69 -0.60 -17.15
N GLY A 84 -4.30 -0.98 -18.26
CA GLY A 84 -4.48 -0.06 -19.39
C GLY A 84 -3.13 0.39 -19.95
N SER A 85 -2.93 1.71 -20.05
CA SER A 85 -1.66 2.32 -20.44
C SER A 85 -0.72 2.58 -19.27
N GLU A 86 -1.12 2.20 -18.06
CA GLU A 86 -0.41 2.55 -16.84
C GLU A 86 0.37 1.38 -16.23
N SER A 87 1.49 1.69 -15.58
CA SER A 87 2.42 0.72 -15.02
C SER A 87 3.02 1.22 -13.72
N ASP A 88 3.11 0.37 -12.70
CA ASP A 88 3.73 0.72 -11.43
C ASP A 88 5.21 1.08 -11.59
N GLN A 89 5.89 0.49 -12.57
CA GLN A 89 7.29 0.81 -12.87
C GLN A 89 7.46 2.19 -13.51
N LEU A 90 6.52 2.60 -14.36
CA LEU A 90 6.55 3.96 -14.92
C LEU A 90 6.19 4.98 -13.84
N TRP A 91 5.24 4.66 -12.96
CA TRP A 91 4.94 5.50 -11.80
C TRP A 91 6.06 5.57 -10.78
N PHE A 92 6.80 4.47 -10.56
CA PHE A 92 8.03 4.49 -9.77
C PHE A 92 9.01 5.53 -10.32
N LEU A 93 9.36 5.43 -11.61
CA LEU A 93 10.28 6.38 -12.25
C LEU A 93 9.73 7.82 -12.24
N TYR A 94 8.44 8.02 -12.51
CA TYR A 94 7.81 9.34 -12.45
C TYR A 94 7.95 10.00 -11.08
N ASN A 95 7.64 9.27 -10.01
CA ASN A 95 7.73 9.80 -8.65
C ASN A 95 9.17 10.11 -8.24
N LEU A 96 10.14 9.27 -8.64
CA LEU A 96 11.56 9.53 -8.42
C LEU A 96 12.04 10.77 -9.19
N ARG A 97 11.62 10.92 -10.44
CA ARG A 97 11.89 12.11 -11.26
C ARG A 97 11.32 13.37 -10.62
N TYR A 98 10.07 13.33 -10.18
CA TYR A 98 9.44 14.44 -9.48
C TYR A 98 10.26 14.85 -8.25
N ALA A 99 10.65 13.88 -7.42
CA ALA A 99 11.47 14.14 -6.24
C ALA A 99 12.83 14.75 -6.61
N PHE A 100 13.48 14.21 -7.63
CA PHE A 100 14.76 14.71 -8.12
C PHE A 100 14.67 16.16 -8.60
N ASP A 101 13.69 16.47 -9.44
CA ASP A 101 13.51 17.80 -10.01
C ASP A 101 13.13 18.84 -8.96
N PHE A 102 12.31 18.44 -7.98
CA PHE A 102 11.94 19.28 -6.86
C PHE A 102 13.16 19.64 -6.01
N CYS A 103 14.02 18.66 -5.72
CA CYS A 103 15.15 18.85 -4.82
C CYS A 103 16.37 19.48 -5.48
N ILE A 104 16.63 19.18 -6.75
CA ILE A 104 17.80 19.70 -7.47
C ILE A 104 17.48 20.99 -8.22
N PHE A 105 16.36 21.03 -8.95
CA PHE A 105 16.02 22.15 -9.82
C PHE A 105 14.96 23.08 -9.23
N SER A 106 14.48 22.81 -8.01
CA SER A 106 13.35 23.55 -7.42
C SER A 106 12.10 23.53 -8.32
N PHE A 107 11.88 22.42 -9.02
CA PHE A 107 10.84 22.27 -10.02
C PHE A 107 9.79 21.21 -9.62
N PRO A 108 8.47 21.48 -9.76
CA PRO A 108 7.86 22.70 -10.27
C PRO A 108 7.65 23.74 -9.14
N ASN A 109 8.28 24.92 -9.26
CA ASN A 109 8.12 26.06 -8.34
C ASN A 109 8.20 25.66 -6.85
N ALA A 110 9.26 24.93 -6.48
CA ALA A 110 9.44 24.46 -5.11
C ALA A 110 9.57 25.62 -4.12
N THR A 111 8.94 25.48 -2.95
CA THR A 111 9.08 26.43 -1.84
C THR A 111 9.66 25.70 -0.63
N GLY A 112 10.52 26.38 0.14
CA GLY A 112 11.14 25.79 1.32
C GLY A 112 12.25 24.77 1.04
N VAL A 113 12.72 24.68 -0.21
CA VAL A 113 13.89 23.86 -0.59
C VAL A 113 15.13 24.77 -0.61
N ALA A 114 16.20 24.35 0.07
CA ALA A 114 17.47 25.07 0.02
C ALA A 114 18.13 24.87 -1.34
N SER A 115 18.78 25.91 -1.88
CA SER A 115 19.53 25.79 -3.13
C SER A 115 20.65 24.74 -2.98
N THR A 116 20.72 23.81 -3.93
CA THR A 116 21.79 22.81 -3.99
C THR A 116 22.98 23.32 -4.83
N PRO A 117 24.23 23.01 -4.45
CA PRO A 117 25.38 23.28 -5.31
C PRO A 117 25.38 22.44 -6.61
N CYS A 118 24.57 21.39 -6.69
CA CYS A 118 24.53 20.49 -7.84
C CYS A 118 23.65 20.97 -9.00
N ALA A 119 22.88 22.04 -8.84
CA ALA A 119 22.06 22.62 -9.92
C ALA A 119 22.87 23.34 -11.01
N THR A 120 24.20 23.39 -10.88
CA THR A 120 25.09 24.11 -11.81
C THR A 120 25.24 23.38 -13.15
N SER A 121 25.64 24.11 -14.20
CA SER A 121 25.85 23.55 -15.54
C SER A 121 26.95 22.48 -15.62
N THR A 122 27.87 22.45 -14.65
CA THR A 122 28.96 21.46 -14.55
C THR A 122 28.60 20.26 -13.67
N ALA A 123 27.35 20.17 -13.21
CA ALA A 123 26.82 19.06 -12.44
C ALA A 123 25.49 18.63 -13.08
N CYS A 124 24.35 18.92 -12.45
CA CYS A 124 23.05 18.47 -12.93
C CYS A 124 22.40 19.38 -13.97
N GLY A 125 22.92 20.60 -14.18
CA GLY A 125 22.27 21.59 -15.04
C GLY A 125 22.08 21.12 -16.49
N GLY A 126 22.96 20.26 -17.00
CA GLY A 126 22.79 19.66 -18.32
C GLY A 126 21.56 18.75 -18.45
N LEU A 127 21.13 18.12 -17.35
CA LEU A 127 19.98 17.22 -17.30
C LEU A 127 18.65 17.95 -17.13
N MET A 128 18.68 19.23 -16.71
CA MET A 128 17.48 19.98 -16.34
C MET A 128 16.42 19.97 -17.44
N SER A 129 16.79 20.31 -18.68
CA SER A 129 15.83 20.34 -19.79
C SER A 129 15.20 18.97 -20.08
N ALA A 130 16.00 17.90 -19.94
CA ALA A 130 15.53 16.54 -20.18
C ALA A 130 14.55 16.09 -19.09
N LEU A 131 14.89 16.38 -17.82
CA LEU A 131 14.10 15.97 -16.68
C LEU A 131 12.91 16.88 -16.42
N THR A 132 12.89 18.15 -16.85
CA THR A 132 11.74 19.04 -16.61
C THR A 132 10.93 19.36 -17.88
N GLY A 133 11.30 18.83 -19.04
CA GLY A 133 10.81 19.27 -20.35
C GLY A 133 9.31 19.07 -20.61
N ASP A 134 8.72 18.03 -20.04
CA ASP A 134 7.27 17.74 -20.10
C ASP A 134 6.47 18.38 -18.95
N ASN A 135 7.12 19.23 -18.14
CA ASN A 135 6.54 19.85 -16.96
C ASN A 135 5.95 18.85 -15.95
N LEU A 136 6.54 17.65 -15.85
CA LEU A 136 6.09 16.56 -15.00
C LEU A 136 4.62 16.20 -15.24
N ASP A 137 4.16 16.26 -16.50
CA ASP A 137 2.80 15.87 -16.86
C ASP A 137 2.57 14.38 -16.61
N ALA A 138 1.73 14.06 -15.62
CA ALA A 138 1.37 12.70 -15.24
C ALA A 138 0.66 11.91 -16.37
N LYS A 139 0.20 12.58 -17.44
CA LYS A 139 -0.37 11.91 -18.62
C LYS A 139 0.68 11.27 -19.52
N THR A 140 1.94 11.68 -19.37
CA THR A 140 3.07 11.22 -20.17
C THR A 140 3.75 10.06 -19.42
N GLN A 141 3.13 8.89 -19.45
CA GLN A 141 3.70 7.66 -18.89
C GLN A 141 4.57 6.95 -19.92
N ASP A 142 5.76 7.49 -20.14
CA ASP A 142 6.76 6.91 -21.04
C ASP A 142 8.19 7.28 -20.59
N TYR A 143 9.16 6.97 -21.44
CA TYR A 143 10.57 7.29 -21.24
C TYR A 143 10.97 8.59 -21.96
N SER A 144 10.04 9.54 -22.17
CA SER A 144 10.31 10.80 -22.91
C SER A 144 11.41 11.64 -22.28
N TYR A 145 11.61 11.56 -20.96
CA TYR A 145 12.72 12.21 -20.25
C TYR A 145 14.10 11.70 -20.69
N CYS A 146 14.16 10.56 -21.39
CA CYS A 146 15.40 9.99 -21.93
C CYS A 146 15.77 10.55 -23.30
N ASP A 147 14.77 10.92 -24.11
CA ASP A 147 14.92 11.30 -25.52
C ASP A 147 14.35 12.70 -25.75
N THR A 148 14.94 13.74 -25.15
CA THR A 148 14.46 15.09 -25.41
C THR A 148 15.11 15.70 -26.65
N ASP A 149 14.28 16.27 -27.53
CA ASP A 149 14.69 17.00 -28.75
C ASP A 149 15.64 18.19 -28.49
N SER A 150 15.82 18.57 -27.22
CA SER A 150 16.59 19.75 -26.78
C SER A 150 17.93 19.44 -26.11
N SER A 151 18.21 18.19 -25.73
CA SER A 151 19.48 17.76 -25.13
C SER A 151 19.64 16.23 -25.17
N ILE A 152 20.78 15.74 -25.66
CA ILE A 152 21.18 14.34 -25.56
C ILE A 152 21.64 14.11 -24.11
N VAL A 153 20.89 13.34 -23.33
CA VAL A 153 21.36 12.88 -22.02
C VAL A 153 22.54 11.94 -22.24
N THR A 154 23.75 12.37 -21.87
CA THR A 154 24.96 11.54 -21.97
C THR A 154 25.30 10.90 -20.63
N ASP A 155 26.00 9.77 -20.69
CA ASP A 155 26.53 9.11 -19.49
C ASP A 155 27.41 10.04 -18.64
N ASP A 156 28.15 10.95 -19.28
CA ASP A 156 29.00 11.93 -18.59
C ASP A 156 28.15 12.92 -17.79
N MET A 157 27.07 13.45 -18.36
CA MET A 157 26.17 14.37 -17.65
C MET A 157 25.51 13.69 -16.44
N VAL A 158 25.09 12.44 -16.59
CA VAL A 158 24.55 11.63 -15.49
C VAL A 158 25.62 11.39 -14.42
N ASN A 159 26.86 11.05 -14.83
CA ASN A 159 27.96 10.78 -13.92
C ASN A 159 28.41 12.02 -13.13
N GLU A 160 28.52 13.17 -13.78
CA GLU A 160 28.86 14.44 -13.12
C GLU A 160 27.80 14.82 -12.09
N CYS A 161 26.52 14.74 -12.48
CA CYS A 161 25.41 15.04 -11.61
C CYS A 161 25.35 14.08 -10.40
N LYS A 162 25.36 12.76 -10.64
CA LYS A 162 25.26 11.78 -9.53
C LYS A 162 26.44 11.89 -8.57
N THR A 163 27.64 12.20 -9.06
CA THR A 163 28.82 12.39 -8.21
C THR A 163 28.67 13.61 -7.31
N CYS A 164 28.11 14.71 -7.82
CA CYS A 164 27.82 15.89 -7.01
C CYS A 164 26.75 15.59 -5.94
N VAL A 165 25.64 14.96 -6.33
CA VAL A 165 24.54 14.66 -5.41
C VAL A 165 25.00 13.69 -4.32
N ALA A 166 25.72 12.63 -4.68
CA ALA A 166 26.26 11.66 -3.73
C ALA A 166 27.34 12.26 -2.79
N ALA A 167 27.99 13.35 -3.18
CA ALA A 167 28.91 14.08 -2.31
C ALA A 167 28.20 15.04 -1.34
N THR A 168 26.89 15.26 -1.51
CA THR A 168 26.09 16.13 -0.65
C THR A 168 25.56 15.35 0.54
N ASP A 169 25.86 15.84 1.75
CA ASP A 169 25.48 15.16 2.99
C ASP A 169 23.96 14.97 3.10
N GLY A 170 23.55 13.72 3.38
CA GLY A 170 22.16 13.35 3.52
C GLY A 170 21.35 13.34 2.21
N GLN A 171 21.98 13.19 1.05
CA GLN A 171 21.32 13.06 -0.26
C GLN A 171 21.68 11.75 -1.00
N ASP A 172 22.04 10.69 -0.26
CA ASP A 172 22.40 9.40 -0.82
C ASP A 172 21.24 8.82 -1.65
N TYR A 173 20.01 8.96 -1.15
CA TYR A 173 18.81 8.44 -1.83
C TYR A 173 18.53 9.20 -3.12
N LEU A 174 18.76 10.52 -3.11
CA LEU A 174 18.56 11.35 -4.29
C LEU A 174 19.54 10.99 -5.43
N ALA A 175 20.78 10.63 -5.08
CA ALA A 175 21.73 10.10 -6.05
C ALA A 175 21.24 8.76 -6.64
N ASN A 176 20.69 7.88 -5.80
CA ASN A 176 20.10 6.62 -6.25
C ASN A 176 18.86 6.81 -7.14
N PHE A 177 18.07 7.86 -6.89
CA PHE A 177 16.91 8.18 -7.74
C PHE A 177 17.37 8.51 -9.16
N LEU A 178 18.45 9.30 -9.30
CA LEU A 178 19.03 9.59 -10.61
C LEU A 178 19.57 8.33 -11.30
N ILE A 179 20.19 7.42 -10.56
CA ILE A 179 20.68 6.15 -11.10
C ILE A 179 19.50 5.28 -11.59
N ALA A 180 18.39 5.26 -10.86
CA ALA A 180 17.17 4.56 -11.30
C ALA A 180 16.61 5.17 -12.60
N LEU A 181 16.57 6.51 -12.71
CA LEU A 181 16.12 7.21 -13.92
C LEU A 181 16.99 6.89 -15.13
N ASP A 182 18.32 6.96 -14.97
CA ASP A 182 19.29 6.58 -16.01
C ASP A 182 19.16 5.10 -16.41
N THR A 183 18.98 4.22 -15.43
CA THR A 183 18.74 2.80 -15.68
C THR A 183 17.44 2.59 -16.46
N GLY A 184 16.39 3.36 -16.15
CA GLY A 184 15.13 3.35 -16.89
C GLY A 184 15.33 3.71 -18.36
N CYS A 185 16.15 4.72 -18.64
CA CYS A 185 16.50 5.12 -20.00
C CYS A 185 17.25 4.06 -20.79
N LYS A 186 18.15 3.32 -20.12
CA LYS A 186 18.98 2.28 -20.73
C LYS A 186 18.22 0.98 -20.96
N GLN A 187 17.42 0.56 -19.98
CA GLN A 187 16.72 -0.72 -20.02
C GLN A 187 15.37 -0.64 -20.73
N ARG A 188 14.63 0.46 -20.54
CA ARG A 188 13.24 0.66 -21.02
C ARG A 188 12.40 -0.62 -20.87
N PRO A 189 12.26 -1.15 -19.64
CA PRO A 189 11.54 -2.39 -19.43
C PRO A 189 10.13 -2.30 -20.04
N ALA A 190 9.71 -3.39 -20.69
CA ALA A 190 8.36 -3.52 -21.19
C ALA A 190 7.36 -3.54 -20.02
N THR A 191 6.10 -3.20 -20.30
CA THR A 191 5.02 -3.28 -19.31
C THR A 191 4.97 -4.66 -18.66
N GLY A 192 4.98 -4.70 -17.33
CA GLY A 192 5.02 -5.95 -16.55
C GLY A 192 6.42 -6.48 -16.22
N MET A 193 7.48 -5.79 -16.61
CA MET A 193 8.87 -6.12 -16.27
C MET A 193 9.43 -5.12 -15.26
N LEU A 194 10.25 -5.60 -14.32
CA LEU A 194 10.91 -4.75 -13.34
C LEU A 194 12.11 -4.02 -13.94
N LEU A 195 12.36 -2.81 -13.43
CA LEU A 195 13.63 -2.13 -13.59
C LEU A 195 14.71 -2.87 -12.80
N GLY A 196 15.81 -3.21 -13.46
CA GLY A 196 16.90 -3.95 -12.84
C GLY A 196 17.83 -3.06 -12.02
N LEU A 197 17.64 -3.05 -10.70
CA LEU A 197 18.54 -2.44 -9.72
C LEU A 197 19.01 -3.51 -8.73
N ASN A 198 20.27 -3.44 -8.32
CA ASN A 198 20.84 -4.40 -7.37
C ASN A 198 20.27 -4.27 -5.94
N GLU A 199 19.79 -3.08 -5.58
CA GLU A 199 19.26 -2.75 -4.25
C GLU A 199 18.11 -1.74 -4.33
N THR A 200 17.48 -1.46 -3.18
CA THR A 200 16.49 -0.40 -3.08
C THR A 200 17.11 0.98 -3.28
N VAL A 201 16.35 1.90 -3.89
CA VAL A 201 16.77 3.31 -4.04
C VAL A 201 16.98 4.03 -2.69
N PHE A 202 16.45 3.49 -1.59
CA PHE A 202 16.72 3.97 -0.23
C PHE A 202 17.95 3.33 0.43
N SER A 203 18.86 2.77 -0.35
CA SER A 203 20.17 2.32 0.12
C SER A 203 21.06 3.51 0.43
N LYS A 204 21.91 3.36 1.46
CA LYS A 204 22.94 4.36 1.80
C LYS A 204 24.18 4.27 0.92
N THR A 205 24.24 3.25 0.06
CA THR A 205 25.26 3.09 -0.96
C THR A 205 24.67 3.38 -2.33
N MET A 206 25.53 3.78 -3.28
CA MET A 206 25.14 3.96 -4.67
C MET A 206 24.66 2.63 -5.25
N VAL A 207 23.41 2.61 -5.73
CA VAL A 207 22.84 1.48 -6.45
C VAL A 207 23.48 1.36 -7.85
N SER A 208 23.26 0.23 -8.51
CA SER A 208 23.74 -0.04 -9.85
C SER A 208 22.71 -0.81 -10.65
N ALA A 209 22.72 -0.62 -11.96
CA ALA A 209 21.89 -1.37 -12.88
C ALA A 209 22.27 -2.86 -12.82
N GLU A 210 21.26 -3.72 -12.73
CA GLU A 210 21.38 -5.17 -12.85
C GLU A 210 20.60 -5.65 -14.08
N ASP A 211 21.01 -6.77 -14.67
CA ASP A 211 20.32 -7.33 -15.83
C ASP A 211 18.90 -7.80 -15.44
N PRO A 212 17.83 -7.26 -16.06
CA PRO A 212 16.45 -7.64 -15.77
C PRO A 212 16.16 -9.14 -15.94
N SER A 213 16.93 -9.84 -16.78
CA SER A 213 16.76 -11.28 -17.00
C SER A 213 17.10 -12.12 -15.77
N ILE A 214 18.03 -11.66 -14.91
CA ILE A 214 18.40 -12.32 -13.66
C ILE A 214 17.26 -12.23 -12.63
N ILE A 215 16.47 -11.15 -12.67
CA ILE A 215 15.39 -10.87 -11.72
C ILE A 215 14.15 -11.74 -12.00
N MET A 216 13.86 -12.04 -13.27
CA MET A 216 12.78 -12.96 -13.63
C MET A 216 13.01 -14.37 -13.09
N GLU A 217 14.26 -14.87 -13.12
CA GLU A 217 14.60 -16.19 -12.60
C GLU A 217 14.50 -16.29 -11.07
N ALA A 218 14.74 -15.17 -10.36
CA ALA A 218 14.59 -15.10 -8.92
C ALA A 218 13.11 -15.12 -8.47
N ASN A 219 12.22 -14.45 -9.22
CA ASN A 219 10.80 -14.34 -8.87
C ASN A 219 9.99 -15.61 -9.22
N ASP A 220 10.48 -16.44 -10.15
CA ASP A 220 9.89 -17.76 -10.44
C ASP A 220 10.20 -18.79 -9.33
N LYS A 221 11.22 -18.53 -8.50
CA LYS A 221 11.50 -19.29 -7.27
C LYS A 221 10.74 -18.74 -6.06
N GLY A 222 9.42 -18.74 -6.18
CA GLY A 222 8.52 -18.74 -5.03
C GLY A 222 8.38 -17.39 -4.33
N SER A 223 7.14 -16.91 -4.35
CA SER A 223 6.61 -15.88 -3.46
C SER A 223 6.92 -16.22 -2.00
N THR A 224 8.08 -15.75 -1.53
CA THR A 224 8.44 -15.78 -0.11
C THR A 224 7.66 -14.66 0.54
N LEU A 225 6.53 -15.02 1.14
CA LEU A 225 5.73 -14.12 1.95
C LEU A 225 6.66 -13.40 2.94
N SER A 226 6.63 -12.07 2.90
CA SER A 226 7.38 -11.19 3.80
C SER A 226 7.29 -11.69 5.24
N THR A 227 8.41 -11.65 5.97
CA THR A 227 8.49 -12.05 7.38
C THR A 227 7.43 -11.34 8.25
N ALA A 228 7.01 -10.14 7.85
CA ALA A 228 5.93 -9.38 8.49
C ALA A 228 4.54 -10.02 8.26
N GLN A 229 4.30 -10.56 7.06
CA GLN A 229 3.06 -11.26 6.72
C GLN A 229 2.98 -12.63 7.41
N LEU A 230 4.11 -13.31 7.58
CA LEU A 230 4.21 -14.54 8.38
C LEU A 230 3.98 -14.27 9.88
N ALA A 231 4.53 -13.17 10.42
CA ALA A 231 4.31 -12.77 11.82
C ALA A 231 2.85 -12.39 12.11
N GLY A 232 2.18 -11.71 11.17
CA GLY A 232 0.77 -11.33 11.31
C GLY A 232 -0.18 -12.53 11.44
N ILE A 233 0.06 -13.59 10.64
CA ILE A 233 -0.75 -14.82 10.68
C ILE A 233 -0.57 -15.57 12.01
N ALA A 234 0.66 -15.63 12.52
CA ALA A 234 0.94 -16.29 13.80
C ALA A 234 0.25 -15.59 14.97
N VAL A 235 0.31 -14.26 15.03
CA VAL A 235 -0.33 -13.48 16.11
C VAL A 235 -1.86 -13.52 15.99
N GLY A 236 -2.40 -13.40 14.78
CA GLY A 236 -3.85 -13.48 14.53
C GLY A 236 -4.45 -14.82 14.95
N ALA A 237 -3.76 -15.94 14.64
CA ALA A 237 -4.20 -17.28 15.03
C ALA A 237 -4.26 -17.46 16.55
N ILE A 238 -3.26 -16.94 17.28
CA ILE A 238 -3.22 -17.05 18.74
C ILE A 238 -4.35 -16.24 19.38
N VAL A 239 -4.59 -15.00 18.93
CA VAL A 239 -5.67 -14.16 19.44
C VAL A 239 -7.04 -14.80 19.16
N PHE A 240 -7.23 -15.38 17.98
CA PHE A 240 -8.46 -16.08 17.62
C PHE A 240 -8.70 -17.30 18.52
N ILE A 241 -7.68 -18.13 18.75
CA ILE A 241 -7.78 -19.31 19.63
C ILE A 241 -8.12 -18.89 21.06
N LEU A 242 -7.49 -17.85 21.59
CA LEU A 242 -7.77 -17.34 22.93
C LEU A 242 -9.20 -16.78 23.05
N ALA A 243 -9.69 -16.08 22.02
CA ALA A 243 -11.06 -15.59 21.98
C ALA A 243 -12.09 -16.74 21.98
N VAL A 244 -11.86 -17.78 21.17
CA VAL A 244 -12.71 -18.98 21.13
C VAL A 244 -12.68 -19.72 22.48
N ALA A 245 -11.51 -19.91 23.06
CA ALA A 245 -11.36 -20.56 24.37
C ALA A 245 -12.07 -19.78 25.48
N GLY A 246 -11.92 -18.45 25.51
CA GLY A 246 -12.63 -17.58 26.45
C GLY A 246 -14.15 -17.66 26.30
N PHE A 247 -14.64 -17.65 25.06
CA PHE A 247 -16.06 -17.79 24.77
C PHE A 247 -16.63 -19.14 25.23
N LEU A 248 -15.91 -20.24 24.96
CA LEU A 248 -16.28 -21.58 25.43
C LEU A 248 -16.26 -21.69 26.95
N PHE A 249 -15.26 -21.09 27.61
CA PHE A 249 -15.17 -21.07 29.07
C PHE A 249 -16.37 -20.37 29.71
N VAL A 250 -16.77 -19.20 29.20
CA VAL A 250 -17.93 -18.46 29.69
C VAL A 250 -19.23 -19.25 29.47
N ARG A 251 -19.40 -19.87 28.30
CA ARG A 251 -20.55 -20.73 27.98
C ARG A 251 -20.63 -21.95 28.92
N CYS A 252 -19.51 -22.61 29.17
CA CYS A 252 -19.42 -23.75 30.09
C CYS A 252 -19.70 -23.35 31.55
N ARG A 253 -19.16 -22.22 32.01
CA ARG A 253 -19.42 -21.70 33.36
C ARG A 253 -20.89 -21.29 33.53
N LYS A 254 -21.47 -20.65 32.53
CA LYS A 254 -22.91 -20.29 32.53
C LYS A 254 -23.81 -21.53 32.48
N ARG A 255 -23.39 -22.61 31.81
CA ARG A 255 -24.12 -23.89 31.79
C ARG A 255 -23.99 -24.65 33.11
N ARG A 256 -22.83 -24.60 33.80
CA ARG A 256 -22.64 -25.17 35.14
C ARG A 256 -23.38 -24.41 36.25
N ASN A 257 -23.56 -23.11 36.08
CA ASN A 257 -24.37 -22.28 37.00
C ASN A 257 -25.87 -22.27 36.66
N ARG A 258 -26.32 -23.05 35.66
CA ARG A 258 -27.73 -23.40 35.57
C ARG A 258 -27.95 -24.61 36.49
N PRO A 259 -28.86 -24.54 37.47
CA PRO A 259 -29.22 -25.72 38.24
C PRO A 259 -29.70 -26.79 37.27
N SER A 260 -29.12 -27.98 37.34
CA SER A 260 -29.70 -29.15 36.71
C SER A 260 -31.10 -29.34 37.30
N SER A 261 -32.13 -28.98 36.55
CA SER A 261 -33.50 -29.38 36.88
C SER A 261 -33.66 -30.86 36.56
N LEU A 262 -33.04 -31.71 37.37
CA LEU A 262 -33.35 -33.13 37.43
C LEU A 262 -33.10 -33.63 38.85
N SER A 263 -34.17 -34.21 39.39
CA SER A 263 -34.30 -34.88 40.69
C SER A 263 -34.61 -33.99 41.90
N PHE A 264 -35.90 -33.81 42.20
CA PHE A 264 -36.56 -34.43 43.37
C PHE A 264 -38.02 -33.92 43.47
N ARG A 265 -39.01 -34.80 43.25
CA ARG A 265 -40.30 -34.65 43.94
C ARG A 265 -40.88 -36.03 44.25
N CYS A 266 -40.66 -36.45 45.50
CA CYS A 266 -41.36 -37.56 46.11
C CYS A 266 -42.85 -37.24 46.29
N GLN A 267 -43.68 -38.21 45.91
CA GLN A 267 -44.82 -38.79 46.62
C GLN A 267 -45.85 -37.89 47.34
N THR A 268 -47.10 -38.03 46.92
CA THR A 268 -48.28 -38.34 47.78
C THR A 268 -49.16 -39.32 46.99
N HIS A 269 -49.18 -40.63 47.31
CA HIS A 269 -50.19 -41.32 48.14
C HIS A 269 -51.63 -40.85 47.82
N LEU A 270 -52.51 -41.65 47.19
CA LEU A 270 -53.26 -42.76 47.81
C LEU A 270 -54.00 -43.65 46.78
N THR A 271 -53.66 -44.96 46.82
CA THR A 271 -54.53 -46.18 46.81
C THR A 271 -55.58 -46.51 45.70
N PRO A 272 -55.89 -47.81 45.49
CA PRO A 272 -55.99 -48.41 44.16
C PRO A 272 -57.42 -48.82 43.76
N ARG A 273 -57.65 -49.03 42.47
CA ARG A 273 -58.72 -49.91 41.98
C ARG A 273 -58.18 -50.79 40.86
N SER A 274 -57.99 -52.07 41.19
CA SER A 274 -57.60 -53.15 40.28
C SER A 274 -58.73 -53.46 39.28
N PRO A 275 -58.43 -54.09 38.13
CA PRO A 275 -59.23 -54.06 36.92
C PRO A 275 -60.33 -55.13 36.93
N TYR A 276 -61.42 -54.87 36.22
CA TYR A 276 -62.39 -55.90 35.85
C TYR A 276 -62.54 -55.90 34.33
N PHE A 277 -62.01 -56.96 33.71
CA PHE A 277 -62.33 -57.38 32.36
C PHE A 277 -63.50 -58.37 32.42
N PRO A 278 -64.47 -58.26 31.51
CA PRO A 278 -65.09 -59.43 30.91
C PRO A 278 -64.83 -59.49 29.40
N HIS A 279 -64.54 -60.72 28.95
CA HIS A 279 -64.31 -61.16 27.57
C HIS A 279 -65.66 -61.48 26.85
N PRO A 280 -65.65 -61.90 25.56
CA PRO A 280 -66.60 -61.49 24.52
C PRO A 280 -67.72 -62.51 24.21
N SER A 281 -68.72 -62.07 23.45
CA SER A 281 -69.61 -62.87 22.59
C SER A 281 -70.21 -61.90 21.55
N ASP A 282 -69.79 -61.91 20.29
CA ASP A 282 -70.22 -62.79 19.20
C ASP A 282 -71.65 -62.50 18.69
N ASN A 283 -71.74 -62.50 17.36
CA ASN A 283 -72.89 -62.55 16.46
C ASN A 283 -73.49 -61.26 15.85
N THR A 284 -73.10 -61.05 14.59
CA THR A 284 -73.96 -61.11 13.38
C THR A 284 -75.20 -60.22 13.32
N ILE A 285 -75.20 -59.23 12.41
CA ILE A 285 -76.28 -59.01 11.41
C ILE A 285 -75.62 -58.43 10.14
N GLU A 286 -75.54 -59.26 9.10
CA GLU A 286 -75.73 -58.81 7.71
C GLU A 286 -77.22 -58.48 7.53
N GLU A 287 -77.56 -57.33 6.94
CA GLU A 287 -78.47 -57.34 5.79
C GLU A 287 -78.50 -55.99 5.07
N GLU A 288 -78.37 -56.15 3.76
CA GLU A 288 -78.59 -55.24 2.64
C GLU A 288 -80.07 -54.83 2.54
N LYS A 289 -80.35 -53.53 2.37
CA LYS A 289 -81.20 -52.97 1.29
C LYS A 289 -81.23 -51.45 1.32
#